data_AF-A0A9P0FF99-F1
#
_entry.id   AF-A0A9P0FF99-F1
#
_cell.length_a   1.000
_cell.length_b   1.000
_cell.length_c   1.000
_cell.angle_alpha   90.00
_cell.angle_beta   90.00
_cell.angle_gamma   90.00
#
_symmetry.space_group_name_H-M   'P 1'
#
loop_
_entity.id
_entity.type
_entity.pdbx_description
1 polymer ?
#
loop_
_entity_poly.entity_id
_entity_poly.type
_entity_poly.pdbx_seq_one_letter_code
_entity_poly.pdbx_strand_id
1 'polypeptide(L)'
;MDNQPTTESVLEEISIKSVTEPKAIIKNETFLKEILQLAPEFNSWKHQTFNEPFHLVLDNCPNVQDSYAQTNYSLKGKFYASKYVIRVENPFLLAQYYLKKIQVQERNGMVEEKEYFHGTPGYNLVPICTNNFNWRKVTHGKFGKGVSFSPRSDYAKHSTQETLLEDMPVLQDFFEEYSIDCSMYLNSMFYAKVLQGKCQTADKYTINPVKSFDTTTNGKDTVFVKYEDFEFFPEYIVLMEEAKRYNIIDYDKKMGGWKLEIAKMAMYVTFPVCLFHYFNQPEYFEEWVVKTKREIYPPESLNKKTEYEQAVRKLREKQDRESVELMEKS
;
A
#
# COMPACT_ATOMS: atom_id res chain seq x y z
N MET A 1 29.50 -40.15 -39.61
CA MET A 1 28.10 -40.43 -39.20
C MET A 1 28.20 -40.97 -37.80
N ASP A 2 28.15 -40.07 -36.83
CA ASP A 2 28.26 -40.44 -35.42
C ASP A 2 26.90 -40.94 -34.93
N ASN A 3 26.85 -42.21 -34.54
CA ASN A 3 25.70 -42.82 -33.90
C ASN A 3 25.49 -42.16 -32.54
N GLN A 4 24.49 -41.28 -32.42
CA GLN A 4 24.00 -40.90 -31.11
C GLN A 4 23.30 -42.10 -30.46
N PRO A 5 23.56 -42.38 -29.16
CA PRO A 5 22.89 -43.46 -28.46
C PRO A 5 21.39 -43.17 -28.37
N THR A 6 20.57 -44.17 -28.64
CA THR A 6 19.12 -44.08 -28.46
C THR A 6 18.79 -43.92 -26.98
N THR A 7 17.70 -43.21 -26.66
CA THR A 7 17.25 -42.97 -25.28
C THR A 7 17.05 -44.23 -24.44
N GLU A 8 16.84 -45.39 -25.07
CA GLU A 8 16.80 -46.69 -24.39
C GLU A 8 18.19 -47.13 -23.88
N SER A 9 19.28 -46.84 -24.59
CA SER A 9 20.63 -47.26 -24.19
C SER A 9 21.17 -46.48 -22.99
N VAL A 10 20.68 -45.27 -22.74
CA VAL A 10 21.04 -44.46 -21.56
C VAL A 10 20.26 -44.90 -20.32
N LEU A 11 19.06 -45.45 -20.49
CA LEU A 11 18.21 -45.92 -19.40
C LEU A 11 18.61 -47.32 -18.90
N GLU A 12 19.24 -48.15 -19.75
CA GLU A 12 19.77 -49.45 -19.34
C GLU A 12 21.04 -49.38 -18.47
N GLU A 13 21.84 -48.32 -18.57
CA GLU A 13 23.04 -48.14 -17.72
C GLU A 13 22.70 -47.78 -16.26
N ILE A 14 21.50 -47.27 -16.00
CA ILE A 14 21.05 -46.86 -14.66
C ILE A 14 20.06 -47.90 -14.16
N SER A 15 20.57 -49.08 -13.78
CA SER A 15 19.79 -50.23 -13.29
C SER A 15 19.02 -49.94 -11.98
N ILE A 16 17.99 -49.10 -12.01
CA ILE A 16 17.00 -48.94 -10.93
C ILE A 16 15.75 -49.72 -11.35
N LYS A 17 15.70 -51.00 -10.97
CA LYS A 17 14.62 -51.92 -11.38
C LYS A 17 13.28 -51.69 -10.65
N SER A 18 13.30 -50.95 -9.55
CA SER A 18 12.10 -50.42 -8.88
C SER A 18 12.53 -49.52 -7.72
N VAL A 19 11.80 -48.41 -7.52
CA VAL A 19 11.93 -47.58 -6.32
C VAL A 19 10.99 -48.18 -5.28
N THR A 20 11.53 -48.81 -4.24
CA THR A 20 10.71 -49.24 -3.10
C THR A 20 10.23 -48.00 -2.35
N GLU A 21 8.93 -47.91 -2.09
CA GLU A 21 8.39 -46.83 -1.26
C GLU A 21 9.09 -46.82 0.11
N PRO A 22 9.42 -45.64 0.64
CA PRO A 22 10.12 -45.53 1.91
C PRO A 22 9.27 -46.15 3.02
N LYS A 23 9.89 -47.02 3.83
CA LYS A 23 9.23 -47.72 4.95
C LYS A 23 8.62 -46.77 5.99
N ALA A 24 9.16 -45.56 6.10
CA ALA A 24 8.63 -44.49 6.92
C ALA A 24 9.14 -43.14 6.39
N ILE A 25 8.26 -42.14 6.35
CA ILE A 25 8.64 -40.75 6.09
C ILE A 25 8.85 -40.09 7.46
N ILE A 26 10.12 -39.85 7.82
CA ILE A 26 10.47 -39.14 9.06
C ILE A 26 10.46 -37.64 8.75
N LYS A 27 9.64 -36.88 9.48
CA LYS A 27 9.61 -35.41 9.38
C LYS A 27 10.93 -34.84 9.90
N ASN A 28 11.63 -34.07 9.08
CA ASN A 28 12.81 -33.31 9.51
C ASN A 28 12.39 -31.90 9.96
N GLU A 29 11.87 -31.82 11.19
CA GLU A 29 11.40 -30.54 11.75
C GLU A 29 12.55 -29.54 11.96
N THR A 30 13.75 -30.02 12.28
CA THR A 30 14.93 -29.15 12.47
C THR A 30 15.24 -28.39 11.19
N PHE A 31 15.31 -29.10 10.06
CA PHE A 31 15.55 -28.47 8.75
C PHE A 31 14.43 -27.50 8.36
N LEU A 32 13.16 -27.86 8.62
CA LEU A 32 12.04 -26.93 8.38
C LEU A 32 12.17 -25.66 9.21
N LYS A 33 12.50 -25.76 10.50
CA LYS A 33 12.71 -24.60 11.37
C LYS A 33 13.86 -23.72 10.89
N GLU A 34 14.97 -24.32 10.44
CA GLU A 34 16.11 -23.58 9.87
C GLU A 34 15.72 -22.79 8.62
N ILE A 35 14.99 -23.39 7.69
CA ILE A 35 14.51 -22.67 6.50
C ILE A 35 13.53 -21.57 6.89
N LEU A 36 12.60 -21.86 7.79
CA LEU A 36 11.55 -20.91 8.18
C LEU A 36 12.10 -19.71 8.97
N GLN A 37 13.29 -19.80 9.56
CA GLN A 37 13.99 -18.63 10.11
C GLN A 37 14.33 -17.57 9.04
N LEU A 38 14.42 -17.97 7.76
CA LEU A 38 14.62 -17.05 6.64
C LEU A 38 13.35 -16.28 6.28
N ALA A 39 12.19 -16.74 6.76
CA ALA A 39 10.87 -16.17 6.48
C ALA A 39 10.38 -15.30 7.64
N PRO A 40 10.60 -13.96 7.61
CA PRO A 40 10.21 -13.09 8.73
C PRO A 40 8.72 -13.18 9.07
N GLU A 41 7.85 -13.46 8.09
CA GLU A 41 6.41 -13.64 8.29
C GLU A 41 6.08 -14.82 9.22
N PHE A 42 6.88 -15.88 9.23
CA PHE A 42 6.65 -17.07 10.05
C PHE A 42 6.64 -16.73 11.55
N ASN A 43 7.41 -15.74 11.98
CA ASN A 43 7.45 -15.27 13.37
C ASN A 43 6.13 -14.64 13.83
N SER A 44 5.29 -14.18 12.90
CA SER A 44 3.99 -13.58 13.19
C SER A 44 2.83 -14.58 13.17
N TRP A 45 3.10 -15.82 12.77
CA TRP A 45 2.06 -16.86 12.63
C TRP A 45 1.56 -17.34 13.98
N LYS A 46 0.24 -17.57 14.05
CA LYS A 46 -0.41 -18.11 15.25
C LYS A 46 -0.04 -19.58 15.43
N HIS A 47 0.06 -20.34 14.34
CA HIS A 47 0.38 -21.77 14.35
C HIS A 47 1.76 -22.02 13.73
N GLN A 48 2.74 -22.29 14.59
CA GLN A 48 4.09 -22.69 14.21
C GLN A 48 4.29 -24.21 14.42
N THR A 49 3.31 -25.00 13.97
CA THR A 49 3.27 -26.46 14.13
C THR A 49 3.38 -27.17 12.77
N PHE A 50 3.82 -28.43 12.78
CA PHE A 50 4.04 -29.23 11.55
C PHE A 50 3.11 -30.46 11.48
N ASN A 51 2.01 -30.43 12.23
CA ASN A 51 1.10 -31.58 12.35
C ASN A 51 0.03 -31.57 11.25
N GLU A 52 -0.50 -30.38 10.96
CA GLU A 52 -1.51 -30.15 9.93
C GLU A 52 -0.88 -29.54 8.67
N PRO A 53 -1.48 -29.75 7.48
CA PRO A 53 -0.95 -29.22 6.23
C PRO A 53 -0.95 -27.68 6.22
N PHE A 54 -1.99 -27.05 6.78
CA PHE A 54 -2.10 -25.59 6.93
C PHE A 54 -3.11 -25.23 8.03
N HIS A 55 -3.02 -24.01 8.54
CA HIS A 55 -4.07 -23.40 9.37
C HIS A 55 -4.60 -22.14 8.70
N LEU A 56 -5.85 -21.79 8.99
CA LEU A 56 -6.45 -20.53 8.59
C LEU A 56 -6.56 -19.60 9.81
N VAL A 57 -6.22 -18.33 9.62
CA VAL A 57 -6.34 -17.33 10.68
C VAL A 57 -7.04 -16.11 10.13
N LEU A 58 -8.14 -15.70 10.78
CA LEU A 58 -8.85 -14.48 10.41
C LEU A 58 -7.94 -13.29 10.68
N ASP A 59 -7.59 -12.54 9.64
CA ASP A 59 -6.73 -11.38 9.77
C ASP A 59 -7.57 -10.10 9.88
N ASN A 60 -7.69 -9.61 11.11
CA ASN A 60 -8.40 -8.36 11.43
C ASN A 60 -7.46 -7.13 11.39
N CYS A 61 -6.24 -7.25 10.87
CA CYS A 61 -5.24 -6.20 10.98
C CYS A 61 -5.63 -4.94 10.15
N PRO A 62 -5.74 -3.75 10.78
CA PRO A 62 -6.13 -2.51 10.09
C PRO A 62 -5.11 -2.04 9.04
N ASN A 63 -3.81 -2.26 9.26
CA ASN A 63 -2.75 -1.86 8.32
C ASN A 63 -2.69 -2.76 7.07
N VAL A 64 -3.10 -4.01 7.25
CA VAL A 64 -3.32 -5.00 6.18
C VAL A 64 -4.54 -4.53 5.38
N GLN A 65 -5.64 -4.14 6.01
CA GLN A 65 -6.80 -3.57 5.30
C GLN A 65 -6.47 -2.38 4.39
N ASP A 66 -5.43 -1.57 4.66
CA ASP A 66 -5.00 -0.49 3.77
C ASP A 66 -4.17 -0.97 2.56
N SER A 67 -3.36 -2.03 2.68
CA SER A 67 -2.71 -2.67 1.52
C SER A 67 -3.74 -3.45 0.68
N TYR A 68 -4.69 -4.11 1.33
CA TYR A 68 -5.86 -4.74 0.71
C TYR A 68 -6.98 -3.77 0.36
N ALA A 69 -6.90 -2.47 0.70
CA ALA A 69 -7.89 -1.49 0.25
C ALA A 69 -7.88 -1.35 -1.28
N GLN A 70 -6.79 -1.78 -1.93
CA GLN A 70 -6.66 -1.97 -3.38
C GLN A 70 -7.53 -3.14 -3.94
N THR A 71 -8.10 -3.97 -3.08
CA THR A 71 -9.08 -4.99 -3.47
C THR A 71 -10.46 -4.38 -3.72
N ASN A 72 -10.72 -3.16 -3.25
CA ASN A 72 -11.97 -2.48 -3.53
C ASN A 72 -11.92 -1.89 -4.94
N TYR A 73 -12.80 -2.34 -5.84
CA TYR A 73 -12.83 -1.84 -7.22
C TYR A 73 -14.24 -1.81 -7.79
N SER A 74 -14.40 -1.00 -8.84
CA SER A 74 -15.58 -1.03 -9.69
C SER A 74 -15.32 -1.86 -10.94
N LEU A 75 -16.20 -2.82 -11.21
CA LEU A 75 -16.19 -3.61 -12.44
C LEU A 75 -17.59 -3.60 -13.05
N LYS A 76 -17.70 -3.12 -14.30
CA LYS A 76 -18.98 -3.02 -15.04
C LYS A 76 -20.10 -2.30 -14.23
N GLY A 77 -19.73 -1.29 -13.44
CA GLY A 77 -20.69 -0.50 -12.63
C GLY A 77 -21.11 -1.15 -11.31
N LYS A 78 -20.55 -2.30 -10.95
CA LYS A 78 -20.67 -2.94 -9.63
C LYS A 78 -19.43 -2.65 -8.80
N PHE A 79 -19.60 -2.47 -7.49
CA PHE A 79 -18.48 -2.28 -6.58
C PHE A 79 -18.27 -3.57 -5.79
N TYR A 80 -17.03 -4.02 -5.70
CA TYR A 80 -16.66 -5.16 -4.89
C TYR A 80 -15.81 -4.68 -3.73
N ALA A 81 -16.09 -5.18 -2.53
CA ALA A 81 -15.34 -4.86 -1.33
C ALA A 81 -14.80 -6.13 -0.68
N SER A 82 -13.58 -6.06 -0.13
CA SER A 82 -13.08 -7.15 0.72
C SER A 82 -13.92 -7.21 1.99
N LYS A 83 -14.50 -8.39 2.25
CA LYS A 83 -15.27 -8.66 3.46
C LYS A 83 -14.41 -9.35 4.52
N TYR A 84 -13.66 -10.37 4.11
CA TYR A 84 -12.79 -11.14 4.99
C TYR A 84 -11.43 -11.34 4.34
N VAL A 85 -10.39 -11.19 5.14
CA VAL A 85 -9.01 -11.53 4.78
C VAL A 85 -8.56 -12.62 5.74
N ILE A 86 -8.16 -13.76 5.19
CA ILE A 86 -7.83 -14.96 5.96
C ILE A 86 -6.40 -15.34 5.60
N ARG A 87 -5.51 -15.32 6.58
CA ARG A 87 -4.11 -15.74 6.39
C ARG A 87 -4.03 -17.25 6.29
N VAL A 88 -3.22 -17.72 5.35
CA VAL A 88 -2.91 -19.14 5.14
C VAL A 88 -1.56 -19.44 5.79
N GLU A 89 -1.58 -20.19 6.88
CA GLU A 89 -0.39 -20.60 7.63
C GLU A 89 -0.01 -22.02 7.21
N ASN A 90 0.66 -22.16 6.06
CA ASN A 90 1.21 -23.43 5.58
C ASN A 90 2.76 -23.42 5.66
N PRO A 91 3.37 -24.05 6.68
CA PRO A 91 4.82 -23.99 6.88
C PRO A 91 5.59 -24.77 5.81
N PHE A 92 4.99 -25.78 5.20
CA PHE A 92 5.64 -26.59 4.17
C PHE A 92 5.75 -25.83 2.85
N LEU A 93 4.66 -25.18 2.42
CA LEU A 93 4.67 -24.34 1.22
C LEU A 93 5.55 -23.11 1.40
N LEU A 94 5.55 -22.50 2.59
CA LEU A 94 6.44 -21.38 2.89
C LEU A 94 7.91 -21.80 2.80
N ALA A 95 8.28 -22.93 3.40
CA ALA A 95 9.64 -23.45 3.32
C ALA A 95 10.05 -23.76 1.86
N GLN A 96 9.17 -24.40 1.08
CA GLN A 96 9.42 -24.67 -0.35
C GLN A 96 9.58 -23.39 -1.16
N TYR A 97 8.77 -22.37 -0.89
CA TYR A 97 8.86 -21.06 -1.53
C TYR A 97 10.20 -20.38 -1.22
N TYR A 98 10.67 -20.39 0.03
CA TYR A 98 11.96 -19.80 0.41
C TYR A 98 13.15 -20.57 -0.17
N LEU A 99 13.10 -21.90 -0.20
CA LEU A 99 14.08 -22.71 -0.92
C LEU A 99 14.12 -22.36 -2.41
N LYS A 100 12.94 -22.19 -3.03
CA LYS A 100 12.82 -21.80 -4.43
C LYS A 100 13.38 -20.39 -4.65
N LYS A 101 13.13 -19.46 -3.75
CA LYS A 101 13.66 -18.09 -3.78
C LYS A 101 15.19 -18.09 -3.82
N ILE A 102 15.84 -18.84 -2.94
CA ILE A 102 17.31 -18.99 -2.93
C ILE A 102 17.78 -19.59 -4.26
N GLN A 103 17.16 -20.69 -4.71
CA GLN A 103 17.54 -21.35 -5.97
C GLN A 103 17.45 -20.40 -7.17
N VAL A 104 16.35 -19.65 -7.30
CA VAL A 104 16.14 -18.75 -8.44
C VAL A 104 17.06 -17.54 -8.33
N GLN A 105 17.37 -17.04 -7.13
CA GLN A 105 18.33 -15.96 -6.93
C GLN A 105 19.75 -16.35 -7.34
N GLU A 106 20.20 -17.56 -7.00
CA GLU A 106 21.50 -18.06 -7.45
C GLU A 106 21.53 -18.27 -8.98
N ARG A 107 20.43 -18.77 -9.56
CA ARG A 107 20.35 -19.08 -11.00
C ARG A 107 20.26 -17.82 -11.89
N ASN A 108 19.43 -16.85 -11.48
CA ASN A 108 18.99 -15.74 -12.32
C ASN A 108 19.50 -14.37 -11.84
N GLY A 109 20.14 -14.29 -10.68
CA GLY A 109 20.54 -13.03 -10.04
C GLY A 109 19.39 -12.41 -9.24
N MET A 110 19.18 -11.09 -9.36
CA MET A 110 18.14 -10.41 -8.59
C MET A 110 16.74 -10.83 -9.05
N VAL A 111 15.94 -11.35 -8.11
CA VAL A 111 14.54 -11.73 -8.28
C VAL A 111 13.72 -10.89 -7.32
N GLU A 112 12.65 -10.28 -7.82
CA GLU A 112 11.75 -9.49 -7.00
C GLU A 112 10.63 -10.37 -6.46
N GLU A 113 10.30 -10.19 -5.19
CA GLU A 113 9.07 -10.73 -4.60
C GLU A 113 7.96 -9.72 -4.85
N LYS A 114 6.93 -10.15 -5.58
CA LYS A 114 5.74 -9.35 -5.89
C LYS A 114 4.53 -9.95 -5.22
N GLU A 115 3.60 -9.09 -4.85
CA GLU A 115 2.34 -9.52 -4.28
C GLU A 115 1.25 -9.35 -5.34
N TYR A 116 0.59 -10.45 -5.69
CA TYR A 116 -0.39 -10.47 -6.77
C TYR A 116 -1.66 -11.23 -6.38
N PHE A 117 -2.75 -10.86 -7.04
CA PHE A 117 -4.03 -11.52 -6.95
C PHE A 117 -4.14 -12.71 -7.90
N HIS A 118 -4.76 -13.78 -7.43
CA HIS A 118 -5.19 -14.92 -8.22
C HIS A 118 -6.66 -15.22 -7.94
N GLY A 119 -7.54 -14.90 -8.89
CA GLY A 119 -8.95 -15.23 -8.77
C GLY A 119 -9.20 -16.71 -9.03
N THR A 120 -10.00 -17.34 -8.17
CA THR A 120 -10.34 -18.76 -8.29
C THR A 120 -11.72 -19.02 -7.67
N PRO A 121 -12.50 -20.00 -8.16
CA PRO A 121 -13.72 -20.45 -7.49
C PRO A 121 -13.43 -21.07 -6.11
N GLY A 122 -14.43 -21.06 -5.22
CA GLY A 122 -14.29 -21.48 -3.81
C GLY A 122 -13.82 -22.92 -3.61
N TYR A 123 -14.26 -23.84 -4.47
CA TYR A 123 -13.87 -25.26 -4.39
C TYR A 123 -12.37 -25.52 -4.60
N ASN A 124 -11.61 -24.54 -5.12
CA ASN A 124 -10.16 -24.64 -5.29
C ASN A 124 -9.37 -24.14 -4.08
N LEU A 125 -10.01 -23.50 -3.09
CA LEU A 125 -9.31 -22.91 -1.94
C LEU A 125 -8.51 -23.96 -1.17
N VAL A 126 -9.13 -25.09 -0.82
CA VAL A 126 -8.47 -26.17 -0.05
C VAL A 126 -7.35 -26.82 -0.86
N PRO A 127 -7.55 -27.27 -2.12
CA PRO A 127 -6.45 -27.79 -2.93
C PRO A 127 -5.25 -26.85 -3.04
N ILE A 128 -5.48 -25.54 -3.16
CA ILE A 128 -4.40 -24.54 -3.26
C ILE A 128 -3.71 -24.33 -1.91
N CYS A 129 -4.45 -24.23 -0.80
CA CYS A 129 -3.86 -24.10 0.52
C CYS A 129 -3.02 -25.33 0.91
N THR A 130 -3.43 -26.53 0.48
CA THR A 130 -2.72 -27.77 0.78
C THR A 130 -1.53 -28.01 -0.16
N ASN A 131 -1.73 -27.85 -1.47
CA ASN A 131 -0.80 -28.33 -2.50
C ASN A 131 -0.23 -27.22 -3.40
N ASN A 132 -0.49 -25.96 -3.06
CA ASN A 132 -0.14 -24.78 -3.87
C ASN A 132 -0.91 -24.70 -5.21
N PHE A 133 -0.72 -23.61 -5.96
CA PHE A 133 -1.25 -23.48 -7.31
C PHE A 133 -0.59 -24.50 -8.26
N ASN A 134 -1.38 -25.07 -9.15
CA ASN A 134 -0.91 -26.10 -10.07
C ASN A 134 -1.15 -25.70 -11.52
N TRP A 135 -0.09 -25.30 -12.22
CA TRP A 135 -0.15 -24.91 -13.63
C TRP A 135 -0.63 -26.05 -14.54
N ARG A 136 -0.45 -27.32 -14.15
CA ARG A 136 -0.86 -28.49 -14.92
C ARG A 136 -2.38 -28.64 -15.00
N LYS A 137 -3.12 -27.97 -14.12
CA LYS A 137 -4.60 -27.89 -14.18
C LYS A 137 -5.10 -26.79 -15.12
N VAL A 138 -4.22 -25.96 -15.68
CA VAL A 138 -4.60 -24.82 -16.54
C VAL A 138 -4.92 -25.31 -17.94
N THR A 139 -6.20 -25.36 -18.28
CA THR A 139 -6.68 -25.74 -19.61
C THR A 139 -6.70 -24.54 -20.58
N HIS A 140 -7.04 -23.35 -20.08
CA HIS A 140 -7.10 -22.11 -20.86
C HIS A 140 -6.16 -21.06 -20.26
N GLY A 141 -5.10 -20.71 -21.01
CA GLY A 141 -4.17 -19.65 -20.65
C GLY A 141 -3.97 -18.73 -21.84
N LYS A 142 -4.24 -17.43 -21.68
CA LYS A 142 -4.17 -16.45 -22.79
C LYS A 142 -2.73 -15.97 -23.06
N PHE A 143 -1.91 -15.93 -22.02
CA PHE A 143 -0.54 -15.42 -22.05
C PHE A 143 0.47 -16.49 -21.60
N GLY A 144 0.10 -17.76 -21.79
CA GLY A 144 0.89 -18.92 -21.39
C GLY A 144 0.10 -20.00 -20.66
N LYS A 145 0.60 -21.23 -20.71
CA LYS A 145 0.06 -22.42 -20.02
C LYS A 145 0.60 -22.56 -18.59
N GLY A 146 0.63 -21.45 -17.87
CA GLY A 146 1.07 -21.37 -16.48
C GLY A 146 -0.02 -20.85 -15.54
N VAL A 147 0.29 -20.74 -14.25
CA VAL A 147 -0.60 -20.08 -13.29
C VAL A 147 -0.57 -18.57 -13.53
N SER A 148 -1.73 -17.95 -13.71
CA SER A 148 -1.85 -16.51 -13.96
C SER A 148 -2.08 -15.74 -12.65
N PHE A 149 -1.36 -14.63 -12.49
CA PHE A 149 -1.43 -13.70 -11.37
C PHE A 149 -1.64 -12.27 -11.90
N SER A 150 -2.17 -11.38 -11.10
CA SER A 150 -2.46 -9.99 -11.50
C SER A 150 -2.17 -9.01 -10.36
N PRO A 151 -1.49 -7.88 -10.62
CA PRO A 151 -1.41 -6.79 -9.63
C PRO A 151 -2.76 -6.12 -9.36
N ARG A 152 -3.77 -6.38 -10.20
CA ARG A 152 -5.10 -5.81 -10.06
C ARG A 152 -6.14 -6.87 -9.69
N SER A 153 -6.86 -6.59 -8.62
CA SER A 153 -7.98 -7.37 -8.10
C SER A 153 -9.16 -7.43 -9.08
N ASP A 154 -9.45 -6.34 -9.81
CA ASP A 154 -10.51 -6.27 -10.82
C ASP A 154 -10.27 -7.19 -12.03
N TYR A 155 -9.00 -7.36 -12.43
CA TYR A 155 -8.61 -8.30 -13.47
C TYR A 155 -8.77 -9.74 -12.97
N ALA A 156 -8.24 -10.03 -11.77
CA ALA A 156 -8.36 -11.35 -11.14
C ALA A 156 -9.82 -11.79 -10.92
N LYS A 157 -10.74 -10.84 -10.69
CA LYS A 157 -12.17 -11.10 -10.51
C LYS A 157 -12.83 -11.91 -11.62
N HIS A 158 -12.34 -11.78 -12.85
CA HIS A 158 -12.89 -12.50 -14.01
C HIS A 158 -12.68 -14.01 -13.92
N SER A 159 -11.75 -14.46 -13.09
CA SER A 159 -11.44 -15.87 -12.84
C SER A 159 -12.11 -16.42 -11.57
N THR A 160 -12.96 -15.64 -10.90
CA THR A 160 -13.70 -16.09 -9.71
C THR A 160 -15.11 -16.53 -10.07
N GLN A 161 -15.68 -17.36 -9.21
CA GLN A 161 -17.10 -17.70 -9.23
C GLN A 161 -17.69 -17.30 -7.89
N GLU A 162 -18.85 -16.65 -7.91
CA GLU A 162 -19.60 -16.38 -6.70
C GLU A 162 -20.16 -17.69 -6.15
N THR A 163 -19.99 -17.93 -4.86
CA THR A 163 -20.31 -19.22 -4.22
C THR A 163 -20.83 -18.92 -2.82
N LEU A 164 -21.84 -19.68 -2.39
CA LEU A 164 -22.37 -19.60 -1.03
C LEU A 164 -21.29 -20.06 -0.05
N LEU A 165 -21.09 -19.36 1.07
CA LEU A 165 -20.02 -19.71 2.01
C LEU A 165 -20.22 -21.11 2.62
N GLU A 166 -21.46 -21.53 2.80
CA GLU A 166 -21.85 -22.90 3.19
C GLU A 166 -21.41 -23.97 2.17
N ASP A 167 -21.28 -23.62 0.88
CA ASP A 167 -20.77 -24.53 -0.16
C ASP A 167 -19.22 -24.61 -0.17
N MET A 168 -18.54 -23.92 0.76
CA MET A 168 -17.09 -23.97 0.94
C MET A 168 -16.74 -24.62 2.31
N PRO A 169 -16.74 -25.97 2.44
CA PRO A 169 -16.73 -26.65 3.74
C PRO A 169 -15.64 -26.19 4.71
N VAL A 170 -14.40 -26.01 4.23
CA VAL A 170 -13.29 -25.56 5.08
C VAL A 170 -13.46 -24.13 5.58
N LEU A 171 -14.11 -23.26 4.81
CA LEU A 171 -14.44 -21.92 5.27
C LEU A 171 -15.68 -21.92 6.16
N GLN A 172 -16.67 -22.78 5.90
CA GLN A 172 -17.82 -22.93 6.76
C GLN A 172 -17.39 -23.28 8.20
N ASP A 173 -16.65 -24.38 8.38
CA ASP A 173 -16.16 -24.81 9.70
C ASP A 173 -15.35 -23.71 10.38
N PHE A 174 -14.50 -23.03 9.62
CA PHE A 174 -13.71 -21.89 10.09
C PHE A 174 -14.59 -20.74 10.56
N PHE A 175 -15.60 -20.31 9.79
CA PHE A 175 -16.43 -19.16 10.14
C PHE A 175 -17.42 -19.45 11.27
N GLU A 176 -17.87 -20.69 11.41
CA GLU A 176 -18.67 -21.15 12.55
C GLU A 176 -17.91 -20.98 13.88
N GLU A 177 -16.59 -21.22 13.90
CA GLU A 177 -15.73 -20.96 15.08
C GLU A 177 -15.79 -19.49 15.54
N TYR A 178 -15.94 -18.56 14.60
CA TYR A 178 -16.06 -17.11 14.87
C TYR A 178 -17.51 -16.64 15.04
N SER A 179 -18.50 -17.55 15.04
CA SER A 179 -19.93 -17.21 15.08
C SER A 179 -20.34 -16.24 13.95
N ILE A 180 -19.73 -16.38 12.77
CA ILE A 180 -20.02 -15.58 11.59
C ILE A 180 -21.11 -16.26 10.76
N ASP A 181 -22.12 -15.50 10.36
CA ASP A 181 -23.19 -15.95 9.47
C ASP A 181 -22.63 -16.41 8.11
N CYS A 182 -22.91 -17.66 7.73
CA CYS A 182 -22.45 -18.26 6.47
C CYS A 182 -23.45 -18.15 5.32
N SER A 183 -24.63 -17.55 5.54
CA SER A 183 -25.69 -17.42 4.53
C SER A 183 -25.43 -16.30 3.51
N MET A 184 -24.19 -16.21 3.00
CA MET A 184 -23.75 -15.17 2.09
C MET A 184 -22.97 -15.70 0.88
N TYR A 185 -23.17 -15.04 -0.26
CA TYR A 185 -22.45 -15.30 -1.49
C TYR A 185 -21.21 -14.43 -1.58
N LEU A 186 -20.05 -15.07 -1.77
CA LEU A 186 -18.76 -14.39 -1.82
C LEU A 186 -17.97 -14.84 -3.04
N ASN A 187 -17.08 -13.96 -3.51
CA ASN A 187 -16.08 -14.28 -4.50
C ASN A 187 -14.72 -14.46 -3.82
N SER A 188 -14.05 -15.56 -4.11
CA SER A 188 -12.74 -15.87 -3.54
C SER A 188 -11.59 -15.49 -4.48
N MET A 189 -10.53 -14.93 -3.91
CA MET A 189 -9.24 -14.77 -4.57
C MET A 189 -8.12 -15.05 -3.58
N PHE A 190 -6.95 -15.44 -4.08
CA PHE A 190 -5.73 -15.43 -3.29
C PHE A 190 -4.99 -14.11 -3.48
N TYR A 191 -4.37 -13.63 -2.41
CA TYR A 191 -3.24 -12.72 -2.47
C TYR A 191 -1.99 -13.54 -2.20
N ALA A 192 -1.10 -13.58 -3.18
CA ALA A 192 0.03 -14.48 -3.20
C ALA A 192 1.33 -13.70 -3.39
N LYS A 193 2.38 -14.13 -2.68
CA LYS A 193 3.76 -13.78 -3.01
C LYS A 193 4.17 -14.54 -4.26
N VAL A 194 4.83 -13.87 -5.19
CA VAL A 194 5.25 -14.41 -6.48
C VAL A 194 6.67 -13.94 -6.77
N LEU A 195 7.55 -14.88 -7.06
CA LEU A 195 8.91 -14.62 -7.51
C LEU A 195 8.87 -14.19 -8.98
N GLN A 196 9.18 -12.92 -9.23
CA GLN A 196 9.22 -12.33 -10.55
C GLN A 196 10.64 -11.92 -10.91
N GLY A 197 11.18 -12.55 -11.95
CA GLY A 197 12.41 -12.13 -12.63
C GLY A 197 12.11 -11.38 -13.93
N LYS A 198 12.75 -11.84 -15.00
CA LYS A 198 12.61 -11.30 -16.36
C LYS A 198 11.27 -11.74 -16.97
N CYS A 199 10.50 -10.75 -17.39
CA CYS A 199 9.22 -10.95 -18.07
C CYS A 199 9.36 -10.86 -19.60
N GLN A 200 8.71 -11.77 -20.33
CA GLN A 200 8.53 -11.66 -21.78
C GLN A 200 7.04 -11.62 -22.15
N THR A 201 6.70 -11.03 -23.29
CA THR A 201 5.33 -11.17 -23.82
C THR A 201 5.14 -12.59 -24.39
N ALA A 202 3.96 -13.17 -24.18
CA ALA A 202 3.66 -14.51 -24.65
C ALA A 202 2.20 -14.66 -25.11
N ASP A 203 1.92 -15.76 -25.80
CA ASP A 203 0.60 -16.13 -26.28
C ASP A 203 0.07 -17.40 -25.59
N LYS A 204 -1.11 -17.85 -26.01
CA LYS A 204 -1.79 -19.02 -25.46
C LYS A 204 -1.09 -20.37 -25.71
N TYR A 205 -0.12 -20.40 -26.62
CA TYR A 205 0.62 -21.60 -27.01
C TYR A 205 1.95 -21.72 -26.26
N THR A 206 2.35 -20.70 -25.51
CA THR A 206 3.59 -20.70 -24.74
C THR A 206 3.47 -21.68 -23.56
N ILE A 207 4.26 -22.75 -23.59
CA ILE A 207 4.30 -23.78 -22.54
C ILE A 207 5.35 -23.47 -21.47
N ASN A 208 6.42 -22.77 -21.85
CA ASN A 208 7.46 -22.27 -20.95
C ASN A 208 8.07 -21.00 -21.56
N PRO A 209 8.59 -20.04 -20.77
CA PRO A 209 9.29 -18.89 -21.31
C PRO A 209 10.60 -19.29 -22.01
N VAL A 210 11.17 -18.38 -22.81
CA VAL A 210 12.49 -18.60 -23.39
C VAL A 210 13.53 -18.68 -22.27
N LYS A 211 14.61 -19.46 -22.43
CA LYS A 211 15.61 -19.82 -21.39
C LYS A 211 16.14 -18.67 -20.51
N SER A 212 16.05 -17.41 -20.96
CA SER A 212 16.45 -16.22 -20.21
C SER A 212 15.33 -15.54 -19.41
N PHE A 213 14.10 -16.01 -19.50
CA PHE A 213 12.90 -15.47 -18.87
C PHE A 213 12.29 -16.51 -17.93
N ASP A 214 11.66 -16.05 -16.87
CA ASP A 214 10.98 -16.89 -15.87
C ASP A 214 9.47 -16.63 -15.82
N THR A 215 9.03 -15.48 -16.36
CA THR A 215 7.64 -15.03 -16.29
C THR A 215 7.18 -14.57 -17.67
N THR A 216 5.92 -14.84 -18.00
CA THR A 216 5.29 -14.23 -19.19
C THR A 216 4.22 -13.21 -18.81
N THR A 217 4.01 -12.20 -19.66
CA THR A 217 3.06 -11.10 -19.44
C THR A 217 2.26 -10.81 -20.71
N ASN A 218 1.22 -9.99 -20.59
CA ASN A 218 0.48 -9.43 -21.74
C ASN A 218 1.12 -8.18 -22.36
N GLY A 219 2.29 -7.75 -21.86
CA GLY A 219 2.97 -6.53 -22.31
C GLY A 219 2.36 -5.23 -21.79
N LYS A 220 1.35 -5.31 -20.90
CA LYS A 220 0.70 -4.17 -20.22
C LYS A 220 0.84 -4.25 -18.70
N ASP A 221 1.61 -5.21 -18.20
CA ASP A 221 1.86 -5.45 -16.77
C ASP A 221 0.59 -5.60 -15.93
N THR A 222 -0.48 -6.15 -16.53
CA THR A 222 -1.73 -6.45 -15.81
C THR A 222 -1.91 -7.93 -15.50
N VAL A 223 -1.05 -8.80 -16.03
CA VAL A 223 -1.10 -10.24 -15.79
C VAL A 223 0.30 -10.83 -15.97
N PHE A 224 0.67 -11.71 -15.06
CA PHE A 224 1.96 -12.40 -15.03
C PHE A 224 1.70 -13.90 -14.89
N VAL A 225 2.39 -14.71 -15.67
CA VAL A 225 2.18 -16.17 -15.74
C VAL A 225 3.47 -16.88 -15.34
N LYS A 226 3.35 -17.79 -14.37
CA LYS A 226 4.44 -18.59 -13.81
C LYS A 226 4.26 -20.07 -14.15
N TYR A 227 5.38 -20.77 -14.35
CA TYR A 227 5.42 -22.10 -14.95
C TYR A 227 6.10 -23.15 -14.08
N GLU A 228 6.87 -22.73 -13.06
CA GLU A 228 7.49 -23.66 -12.13
C GLU A 228 6.73 -23.70 -10.80
N ASP A 229 6.78 -24.86 -10.16
CA ASP A 229 6.22 -25.04 -8.82
C ASP A 229 7.04 -24.21 -7.80
N PHE A 230 6.36 -23.76 -6.73
CA PHE A 230 6.95 -23.03 -5.60
C PHE A 230 7.54 -21.65 -5.91
N GLU A 231 7.37 -21.12 -7.13
CA GLU A 231 7.68 -19.70 -7.43
C GLU A 231 6.62 -18.74 -6.88
N PHE A 232 5.68 -19.26 -6.10
CA PHE A 232 4.56 -18.53 -5.53
C PHE A 232 4.12 -19.16 -4.20
N PHE A 233 3.55 -18.35 -3.32
CA PHE A 233 3.03 -18.75 -2.02
C PHE A 233 1.66 -18.09 -1.78
N PRO A 234 0.57 -18.87 -1.62
CA PRO A 234 -0.76 -18.33 -1.31
C PRO A 234 -0.77 -17.83 0.13
N GLU A 235 -0.55 -16.54 0.34
CA GLU A 235 -0.37 -15.98 1.68
C GLU A 235 -1.72 -15.66 2.34
N TYR A 236 -2.68 -15.18 1.56
CA TYR A 236 -4.02 -14.84 2.05
C TYR A 236 -5.12 -15.29 1.10
N ILE A 237 -6.25 -15.71 1.66
CA ILE A 237 -7.55 -15.78 0.98
C ILE A 237 -8.26 -14.45 1.23
N VAL A 238 -8.70 -13.80 0.16
CA VAL A 238 -9.53 -12.60 0.22
C VAL A 238 -10.92 -12.96 -0.29
N LEU A 239 -11.91 -12.80 0.59
CA LEU A 239 -13.32 -13.00 0.26
C LEU A 239 -13.97 -11.64 0.01
N MET A 240 -14.55 -11.52 -1.17
CA MET A 240 -15.13 -10.29 -1.69
C MET A 240 -16.66 -10.38 -1.73
N GLU A 241 -17.32 -9.31 -1.29
CA GLU A 241 -18.76 -9.13 -1.48
C GLU A 241 -19.03 -8.06 -2.55
N GLU A 242 -20.13 -8.21 -3.30
CA GLU A 242 -20.66 -7.11 -4.11
C GLU A 242 -21.33 -6.10 -3.18
N ALA A 243 -20.76 -4.89 -3.08
CA ALA A 243 -21.35 -3.85 -2.26
C ALA A 243 -22.66 -3.36 -2.89
N LYS A 244 -23.73 -3.41 -2.10
CA LYS A 244 -25.01 -2.82 -2.48
C LYS A 244 -24.84 -1.31 -2.63
N ARG A 245 -25.54 -0.70 -3.60
CA ARG A 245 -25.42 0.71 -4.02
C ARG A 245 -25.48 1.73 -2.86
N TYR A 246 -26.17 1.41 -1.76
CA TYR A 246 -26.23 2.24 -0.55
C TYR A 246 -24.92 2.27 0.25
N ASN A 247 -24.17 1.16 0.32
CA ASN A 247 -22.92 1.07 1.06
C ASN A 247 -21.78 1.84 0.38
N ILE A 248 -21.83 2.01 -0.94
CA ILE A 248 -20.85 2.76 -1.72
C ILE A 248 -20.85 4.25 -1.33
N ILE A 249 -22.04 4.83 -1.10
CA ILE A 249 -22.19 6.23 -0.66
C ILE A 249 -21.54 6.42 0.72
N ASP A 250 -21.61 5.42 1.58
CA ASP A 250 -21.04 5.47 2.93
C ASP A 250 -19.51 5.32 2.93
N TYR A 251 -18.97 4.41 2.10
CA TYR A 251 -17.52 4.28 1.88
C TYR A 251 -16.90 5.53 1.25
N ASP A 252 -17.56 6.13 0.25
CA ASP A 252 -17.09 7.37 -0.38
C ASP A 252 -17.12 8.56 0.60
N LYS A 253 -18.12 8.62 1.49
CA LYS A 253 -18.12 9.57 2.61
C LYS A 253 -16.97 9.35 3.58
N LYS A 254 -16.64 8.09 3.90
CA LYS A 254 -15.54 7.72 4.82
C LYS A 254 -14.16 8.09 4.23
N MET A 255 -13.98 7.88 2.93
CA MET A 255 -12.76 8.24 2.17
C MET A 255 -12.69 9.74 1.78
N GLY A 256 -13.82 10.44 1.71
CA GLY A 256 -13.88 11.88 1.48
C GLY A 256 -13.68 12.72 2.75
N GLY A 257 -14.00 12.16 3.92
CA GLY A 257 -13.93 12.87 5.20
C GLY A 257 -12.53 13.34 5.59
N TRP A 258 -11.50 12.51 5.41
CA TRP A 258 -10.13 12.88 5.82
C TRP A 258 -9.55 14.03 5.00
N LYS A 259 -9.90 14.13 3.71
CA LYS A 259 -9.51 15.28 2.86
C LYS A 259 -10.12 16.58 3.38
N LEU A 260 -11.36 16.52 3.88
CA LEU A 260 -12.05 17.66 4.49
C LEU A 260 -11.41 18.06 5.83
N GLU A 261 -11.01 17.09 6.65
CA GLU A 261 -10.32 17.35 7.92
C GLU A 261 -8.91 17.94 7.72
N ILE A 262 -8.16 17.48 6.71
CA ILE A 262 -6.87 18.11 6.35
C ILE A 262 -7.07 19.52 5.82
N ALA A 263 -8.06 19.75 4.96
CA ALA A 263 -8.37 21.09 4.47
C ALA A 263 -8.77 22.06 5.61
N LYS A 264 -9.52 21.56 6.59
CA LYS A 264 -9.89 22.29 7.81
C LYS A 264 -8.67 22.61 8.67
N MET A 265 -7.76 21.66 8.86
CA MET A 265 -6.51 21.92 9.58
C MET A 265 -5.61 22.91 8.84
N ALA A 266 -5.49 22.80 7.52
CA ALA A 266 -4.74 23.75 6.71
C ALA A 266 -5.30 25.17 6.89
N MET A 267 -6.63 25.35 6.81
CA MET A 267 -7.30 26.63 7.03
C MET A 267 -6.98 27.22 8.41
N TYR A 268 -7.04 26.42 9.48
CA TYR A 268 -6.75 26.88 10.85
C TYR A 268 -5.29 27.20 11.11
N VAL A 269 -4.37 26.57 10.40
CA VAL A 269 -2.93 26.86 10.52
C VAL A 269 -2.56 28.07 9.67
N THR A 270 -3.08 28.17 8.44
CA THR A 270 -2.76 29.28 7.53
C THR A 270 -3.36 30.60 8.00
N PHE A 271 -4.58 30.61 8.53
CA PHE A 271 -5.28 31.82 8.94
C PHE A 271 -4.48 32.67 9.97
N PRO A 272 -4.06 32.14 11.14
CA PRO A 272 -3.30 32.92 12.11
C PRO A 272 -1.90 33.28 11.62
N VAL A 273 -1.26 32.44 10.82
CA VAL A 273 0.08 32.73 10.25
C VAL A 273 0.01 33.87 9.23
N CYS A 274 -0.97 33.84 8.32
CA CYS A 274 -1.19 34.92 7.35
C CYS A 274 -1.59 36.23 8.05
N LEU A 275 -2.46 36.17 9.06
CA LEU A 275 -2.83 37.34 9.86
C LEU A 275 -1.63 37.91 10.61
N PHE A 276 -0.80 37.07 11.22
CA PHE A 276 0.43 37.51 11.88
C PHE A 276 1.35 38.24 10.92
N HIS A 277 1.58 37.69 9.73
CA HIS A 277 2.41 38.36 8.72
C HIS A 277 1.80 39.66 8.19
N TYR A 278 0.48 39.75 8.07
CA TYR A 278 -0.21 40.96 7.61
C TYR A 278 -0.15 42.09 8.64
N PHE A 279 -0.44 41.78 9.92
CA PHE A 279 -0.53 42.79 10.97
C PHE A 279 0.81 43.19 11.59
N ASN A 280 1.89 42.46 11.31
CA ASN A 280 3.22 42.73 11.86
C ASN A 280 4.16 43.38 10.83
N GLN A 281 3.61 43.99 9.76
CA GLN A 281 4.38 44.80 8.81
C GLN A 281 4.65 46.21 9.38
N PRO A 282 5.91 46.59 9.64
CA PRO A 282 6.25 47.88 10.24
C PRO A 282 5.90 49.07 9.34
N GLU A 283 5.79 48.88 8.01
CA GLU A 283 5.57 49.99 7.07
C GLU A 283 4.22 50.71 7.31
N TYR A 284 3.14 49.96 7.61
CA TYR A 284 1.83 50.57 7.88
C TYR A 284 1.82 51.42 9.15
N PHE A 285 2.60 51.00 10.16
CA PHE A 285 2.70 51.74 11.41
C PHE A 285 3.51 53.03 11.23
N GLU A 286 4.60 52.98 10.45
CA GLU A 286 5.43 54.14 10.17
C GLU A 286 4.66 55.25 9.44
N GLU A 287 3.91 54.93 8.38
CA GLU A 287 3.11 55.92 7.66
C GLU A 287 2.04 56.56 8.56
N TRP A 288 1.35 55.76 9.38
CA TRP A 288 0.35 56.26 10.30
C TRP A 288 0.95 57.19 11.37
N VAL A 289 2.08 56.81 11.99
CA VAL A 289 2.76 57.64 13.00
C VAL A 289 3.30 58.92 12.38
N VAL A 290 3.92 58.86 11.21
CA VAL A 290 4.48 60.03 10.52
C VAL A 290 3.38 61.02 10.16
N LYS A 291 2.24 60.53 9.63
CA LYS A 291 1.08 61.38 9.32
C LYS A 291 0.49 62.02 10.57
N THR A 292 0.26 61.23 11.61
CA THR A 292 -0.29 61.70 12.88
C THR A 292 0.62 62.74 13.54
N LYS A 293 1.95 62.55 13.53
CA LYS A 293 2.91 63.55 14.03
C LYS A 293 2.83 64.86 13.25
N ARG A 294 2.69 64.82 11.93
CA ARG A 294 2.56 66.02 11.09
C ARG A 294 1.26 66.79 11.34
N GLU A 295 0.17 66.08 11.63
CA GLU A 295 -1.12 66.70 11.94
C GLU A 295 -1.14 67.34 13.33
N ILE A 296 -0.55 66.68 14.34
CA ILE A 296 -0.52 67.18 15.72
C ILE A 296 0.51 68.30 15.91
N TYR A 297 1.67 68.21 15.25
CA TYR A 297 2.74 69.19 15.35
C TYR A 297 3.00 69.82 13.98
N PRO A 298 2.24 70.87 13.60
CA PRO A 298 2.48 71.57 12.34
C PRO A 298 3.90 72.15 12.32
N PRO A 299 4.61 72.08 11.18
CA PRO A 299 5.98 72.58 11.08
C PRO A 299 6.04 74.06 11.42
N GLU A 300 6.98 74.42 12.30
CA GLU A 300 7.11 75.76 12.87
C GLU A 300 7.38 76.80 11.77
N SER A 301 6.47 77.77 11.61
CA SER A 301 6.60 78.81 10.58
C SER A 301 7.65 79.85 11.00
N LEU A 302 8.66 80.09 10.14
CA LEU A 302 9.73 81.05 10.39
C LEU A 302 9.21 82.43 10.83
N ASN A 303 8.11 82.91 10.23
CA ASN A 303 7.54 84.23 10.51
C ASN A 303 7.03 84.37 11.96
N LYS A 304 6.40 83.33 12.52
CA LYS A 304 5.93 83.35 13.91
C LYS A 304 7.09 83.38 14.91
N LYS A 305 8.22 82.74 14.56
CA LYS A 305 9.45 82.82 15.35
C LYS A 305 9.99 84.25 15.36
N THR A 306 10.00 84.91 14.20
CA THR A 306 10.45 86.31 14.08
C THR A 306 9.54 87.28 14.85
N GLU A 307 8.22 87.08 14.77
CA GLU A 307 7.23 87.87 15.52
C GLU A 307 7.37 87.66 17.03
N TYR A 308 7.60 86.43 17.48
CA TYR A 308 7.85 86.12 18.89
C TYR A 308 9.13 86.79 19.40
N GLU A 309 10.22 86.70 18.63
CA GLU A 309 11.49 87.36 18.95
C GLU A 309 11.34 88.89 19.02
N GLN A 310 10.58 89.49 18.10
CA GLN A 310 10.27 90.92 18.11
C GLN A 310 9.39 91.33 19.30
N ALA A 311 8.42 90.50 19.70
CA ALA A 311 7.59 90.75 20.88
C ALA A 311 8.41 90.68 22.18
N VAL A 312 9.31 89.72 22.31
CA VAL A 312 10.25 89.62 23.44
C VAL A 312 11.17 90.83 23.49
N ARG A 313 11.67 91.29 22.34
CA ARG A 313 12.51 92.50 22.26
C ARG A 313 11.77 93.75 22.74
N LYS A 314 10.53 93.96 22.29
CA LYS A 314 9.70 95.10 22.71
C LYS A 314 9.39 95.10 24.21
N LEU A 315 9.21 93.93 24.82
CA LEU A 315 9.03 93.81 26.27
C LEU A 315 10.29 94.21 27.04
N ARG A 316 11.48 93.78 26.58
CA ARG A 316 12.76 94.19 27.19
C ARG A 316 12.97 95.70 27.09
N GLU A 317 12.75 96.29 25.92
CA GLU A 317 12.86 97.74 25.71
C GLU A 317 11.85 98.56 26.55
N LYS A 318 10.73 97.96 26.94
CA LYS A 318 9.77 98.61 27.85
C LYS A 318 10.26 98.53 29.31
N GLN A 319 10.77 97.38 29.75
CA GLN A 319 11.39 97.24 31.07
C GLN A 319 12.62 98.16 31.22
N ASP A 320 13.43 98.28 30.18
CA ASP A 320 14.60 99.18 30.18
C ASP A 320 14.17 100.66 30.30
N ARG A 321 13.11 101.10 29.60
CA ARG A 321 12.56 102.46 29.79
C ARG A 321 11.99 102.69 31.18
N GLU A 322 11.22 101.73 31.69
CA GLU A 322 10.65 101.82 33.04
C GLU A 322 11.75 101.91 34.11
N SER A 323 12.87 101.18 33.93
CA SER A 323 14.02 101.29 34.83
C SER A 323 14.80 102.61 34.70
N VAL A 324 14.91 103.19 33.50
CA VAL A 324 15.50 104.53 33.31
C VAL A 324 14.62 105.63 33.92
N GLU A 325 13.31 105.58 33.73
CA GLU A 325 12.37 106.54 34.36
C GLU A 325 12.39 106.45 35.90
N LEU A 326 12.66 105.27 36.46
CA LEU A 326 12.87 105.09 37.89
C LEU A 326 14.22 105.67 38.36
N MET A 327 15.27 105.64 37.52
CA MET A 327 16.57 106.25 37.82
C MET A 327 16.54 107.79 37.74
N GLU A 328 15.70 108.38 36.88
CA GLU A 328 15.56 109.84 36.77
C GLU A 328 14.69 110.47 37.89
N LYS A 329 13.85 109.67 38.56
CA LYS A 329 13.00 110.09 39.68
C LYS A 329 13.63 109.88 41.06
N SER A 330 14.82 109.28 41.12
CA SER A 330 15.63 109.13 42.33
C SER A 330 16.77 110.14 42.34
#